data_AF-A0A955Z4W5-F1
#
_entry.id   AF-A0A955Z4W5-F1
#
_cell.length_a   1.000
_cell.length_b   1.000
_cell.length_c   1.000
_cell.angle_alpha   90.00
_cell.angle_beta   90.00
_cell.angle_gamma   90.00
#
_symmetry.space_group_name_H-M   'P 1'
#
loop_
_entity.id
_entity.type
_entity.pdbx_description
1 polymer ?
#
loop_
_entity_poly.entity_id
_entity_poly.type
_entity_poly.pdbx_seq_one_letter_code
_entity_poly.pdbx_strand_id
1 'polypeptide(L)'
;MNRWLFHLAHAGDVTFDDDDRYAPASLGVEGFVHASHHDALEASAALYFKGAEPRAWVIDPRRLDVPLQLDATPRGPMPHIYGAVPRDAMRELSLADALAHADVVTGGRVLFVAFDGMTWLDLVGVLDPVSRIASMGIDRSLVCEVARATAEPIALSWCGLALSAPALRPDLSGVDVLVVPGGYGTRALERDADVVGWLRLFPANRLVASVCTGALLVGAAGRLRGKRAVTHHSEMARLAEHGATATPGARVVDEGQLITAGGVTCALDLGLHLVERLAGARARSVVAAQMEMPGA
;
A
#
# COMPACT_ATOMS: atom_id res chain seq x y z
N MET A 1 -7.45 11.82 1.37
CA MET A 1 -7.46 10.51 2.05
C MET A 1 -6.20 10.22 2.88
N ASN A 2 -5.22 11.13 2.97
CA ASN A 2 -4.01 10.91 3.78
C ASN A 2 -4.09 11.61 5.14
N ARG A 3 -5.21 11.44 5.85
CA ARG A 3 -5.34 11.95 7.22
C ARG A 3 -5.27 10.79 8.19
N TRP A 4 -4.68 11.00 9.35
CA TRP A 4 -4.73 10.01 10.41
C TRP A 4 -6.18 9.83 10.86
N LEU A 5 -6.50 8.61 11.29
CA LEU A 5 -7.75 8.32 11.97
C LEU A 5 -7.48 8.19 13.47
N PHE A 6 -8.42 8.66 14.28
CA PHE A 6 -8.31 8.61 15.73
C PHE A 6 -9.51 7.86 16.29
N HIS A 7 -9.24 6.78 17.00
CA HIS A 7 -10.23 6.02 17.74
C HIS A 7 -10.03 6.27 19.24
N LEU A 8 -11.08 6.70 19.92
CA LEU A 8 -11.04 6.95 21.37
C LEU A 8 -11.62 5.75 22.13
N ALA A 9 -10.94 5.32 23.18
CA ALA A 9 -11.38 4.24 24.05
C ALA A 9 -10.92 4.48 25.50
N HIS A 10 -11.52 3.83 26.50
CA HIS A 10 -10.95 3.87 27.84
C HIS A 10 -9.65 3.08 27.90
N ALA A 11 -8.80 3.41 28.88
CA ALA A 11 -7.56 2.68 29.10
C ALA A 11 -7.86 1.20 29.41
N GLY A 12 -7.26 0.29 28.63
CA GLY A 12 -7.47 -1.15 28.75
C GLY A 12 -8.59 -1.74 27.90
N ASP A 13 -9.42 -0.93 27.24
CA ASP A 13 -10.54 -1.41 26.40
C ASP A 13 -10.09 -1.96 25.03
N VAL A 14 -8.87 -1.64 24.61
CA VAL A 14 -8.32 -2.11 23.34
C VAL A 14 -7.52 -3.38 23.57
N THR A 15 -8.13 -4.49 23.22
CA THR A 15 -7.53 -5.82 23.18
C THR A 15 -7.53 -6.35 21.75
N PHE A 16 -6.52 -7.15 21.41
CA PHE A 16 -6.41 -7.77 20.10
C PHE A 16 -6.66 -9.26 20.20
N ASP A 17 -7.26 -9.84 19.16
CA ASP A 17 -7.48 -11.28 19.03
C ASP A 17 -6.21 -12.04 18.64
N ASP A 18 -6.34 -13.37 18.45
CA ASP A 18 -5.25 -14.27 18.05
C ASP A 18 -4.69 -13.96 16.65
N ASP A 19 -5.45 -13.24 15.82
CA ASP A 19 -5.04 -12.76 14.49
C ASP A 19 -4.43 -11.35 14.55
N ASP A 20 -4.12 -10.84 15.76
CA ASP A 20 -3.61 -9.50 16.03
C ASP A 20 -4.52 -8.38 15.48
N ARG A 21 -5.84 -8.55 15.62
CA ARG A 21 -6.83 -7.56 15.17
C ARG A 21 -7.65 -7.02 16.32
N TYR A 22 -7.99 -5.73 16.22
CA TYR A 22 -8.86 -5.04 17.16
C TYR A 22 -10.30 -5.04 16.62
N ALA A 23 -11.23 -5.55 17.42
CA ALA A 23 -12.66 -5.56 17.15
C ALA A 23 -13.44 -5.09 18.39
N PRO A 24 -13.83 -3.81 18.48
CA PRO A 24 -14.65 -3.33 19.60
C PRO A 24 -16.05 -3.94 19.57
N ALA A 25 -16.74 -3.91 20.71
CA ALA A 25 -18.14 -4.34 20.80
C ALA A 25 -19.06 -3.58 19.80
N SER A 26 -18.77 -2.31 19.53
CA SER A 26 -19.50 -1.52 18.53
C SER A 26 -19.43 -2.12 17.12
N LEU A 27 -18.36 -2.81 16.75
CA LEU A 27 -18.26 -3.48 15.45
C LEU A 27 -19.34 -4.57 15.30
N GLY A 28 -19.63 -5.32 16.37
CA GLY A 28 -20.68 -6.35 16.37
C GLY A 28 -22.11 -5.81 16.43
N VAL A 29 -22.30 -4.58 16.91
CA VAL A 29 -23.63 -3.96 17.09
C VAL A 29 -23.97 -3.02 15.93
N GLU A 30 -23.03 -2.15 15.57
CA GLU A 30 -23.21 -1.07 14.60
C GLU A 30 -22.63 -1.42 13.22
N GLY A 31 -21.73 -2.41 13.16
CA GLY A 31 -21.11 -2.86 11.92
C GLY A 31 -19.82 -2.11 11.52
N PHE A 32 -19.34 -1.20 12.37
CA PHE A 32 -18.10 -0.45 12.12
C PHE A 32 -17.39 -0.02 13.41
N VAL A 33 -16.10 0.30 13.27
CA VAL A 33 -15.31 0.96 14.30
C VAL A 33 -15.40 2.47 14.10
N HIS A 34 -15.82 3.18 15.14
CA HIS A 34 -15.86 4.64 15.17
C HIS A 34 -14.45 5.21 15.11
N ALA A 35 -14.21 6.11 14.16
CA ALA A 35 -13.02 6.92 14.13
C ALA A 35 -13.38 8.39 13.91
N SER A 36 -12.42 9.26 14.15
CA SER A 36 -12.52 10.68 13.90
C SER A 36 -11.27 11.14 13.17
N HIS A 37 -11.37 12.26 12.46
CA HIS A 37 -10.18 13.02 12.10
C HIS A 37 -9.75 13.92 13.26
N HIS A 38 -8.56 14.49 13.17
CA HIS A 38 -7.97 15.31 14.23
C HIS A 38 -8.88 16.47 14.67
N ASP A 39 -9.54 17.13 13.73
CA ASP A 39 -10.46 18.25 13.94
C ASP A 39 -11.70 17.92 14.81
N ALA A 40 -12.12 16.65 14.82
CA ALA A 40 -13.26 16.18 15.60
C ALA A 40 -12.86 15.50 16.92
N LEU A 41 -11.56 15.39 17.22
CA LEU A 41 -11.03 14.61 18.33
C LEU A 41 -11.45 15.18 19.69
N GLU A 42 -11.23 16.48 19.92
CA GLU A 42 -11.55 17.14 21.19
C GLU A 42 -13.04 17.09 21.50
N ALA A 43 -13.88 17.44 20.51
CA ALA A 43 -15.33 17.41 20.64
C ALA A 43 -15.85 15.98 20.92
N SER A 44 -15.24 14.96 20.32
CA SER A 44 -15.62 13.56 20.56
C SER A 44 -15.19 13.10 21.95
N ALA A 45 -14.00 13.48 22.43
CA ALA A 45 -13.56 13.18 23.80
C ALA A 45 -14.51 13.80 24.84
N ALA A 46 -14.84 15.08 24.70
CA ALA A 46 -15.73 15.79 25.62
C ALA A 46 -17.17 15.21 25.64
N LEU A 47 -17.64 14.68 24.52
CA LEU A 47 -19.00 14.15 24.39
C LEU A 47 -19.13 12.76 25.03
N TYR A 48 -18.21 11.85 24.72
CA TYR A 48 -18.34 10.43 25.06
C TYR A 48 -17.59 10.01 26.33
N PHE A 49 -16.61 10.77 26.80
CA PHE A 49 -15.72 10.40 27.92
C PHE A 49 -15.81 11.37 29.11
N LYS A 50 -17.02 11.81 29.45
CA LYS A 50 -17.22 12.79 30.54
C LYS A 50 -16.68 12.26 31.87
N GLY A 51 -15.66 12.94 32.42
CA GLY A 51 -15.08 12.63 33.73
C GLY A 51 -14.00 11.55 33.73
N ALA A 52 -13.56 11.06 32.57
CA ALA A 52 -12.43 10.14 32.44
C ALA A 52 -11.57 10.56 31.23
N GLU A 53 -10.24 10.53 31.37
CA GLU A 53 -9.36 10.83 30.24
C GLU A 53 -9.24 9.58 29.33
N PRO A 54 -9.72 9.63 28.07
CA PRO A 54 -9.60 8.50 27.16
C PRO A 54 -8.16 8.34 26.66
N ARG A 55 -7.88 7.15 26.13
CA ARG A 55 -6.71 6.90 25.29
C ARG A 55 -7.11 7.10 23.83
N ALA A 56 -6.18 7.64 23.05
CA ALA A 56 -6.37 7.87 21.64
C ALA A 56 -5.52 6.89 20.84
N TRP A 57 -6.16 6.10 19.99
CA TRP A 57 -5.51 5.19 19.07
C TRP A 57 -5.43 5.85 17.71
N VAL A 58 -4.22 6.23 17.31
CA VAL A 58 -3.95 6.75 15.97
C VAL A 58 -3.81 5.57 15.02
N ILE A 59 -4.54 5.60 13.92
CA ILE A 59 -4.65 4.50 12.95
C ILE A 59 -4.16 4.99 11.59
N ASP A 60 -3.18 4.27 11.01
CA ASP A 60 -2.70 4.52 9.66
C ASP A 60 -3.70 3.95 8.64
N PRO A 61 -4.44 4.78 7.89
CA PRO A 61 -5.42 4.29 6.93
C PRO A 61 -4.77 3.46 5.79
N ARG A 62 -3.48 3.65 5.51
CA ARG A 62 -2.75 2.89 4.48
C ARG A 62 -2.56 1.42 4.86
N ARG A 63 -2.72 1.11 6.14
CA ARG A 63 -2.52 -0.20 6.76
C ARG A 63 -3.83 -0.96 7.00
N LEU A 64 -4.95 -0.41 6.54
CA LEU A 64 -6.28 -1.04 6.60
C LEU A 64 -6.52 -1.88 5.36
N ASP A 65 -6.92 -3.14 5.54
CA ASP A 65 -7.39 -4.07 4.50
C ASP A 65 -8.92 -4.22 4.48
N VAL A 66 -9.61 -3.42 5.28
CA VAL A 66 -11.05 -3.35 5.39
C VAL A 66 -11.56 -2.00 4.84
N PRO A 67 -12.83 -1.89 4.41
CA PRO A 67 -13.35 -0.64 3.87
C PRO A 67 -13.30 0.50 4.90
N LEU A 68 -12.88 1.67 4.44
CA LEU A 68 -12.95 2.94 5.16
C LEU A 68 -13.89 3.86 4.40
N GLN A 69 -14.91 4.38 5.06
CA GLN A 69 -15.89 5.28 4.44
C GLN A 69 -16.09 6.53 5.29
N LEU A 70 -16.49 7.62 4.63
CA LEU A 70 -16.92 8.85 5.29
C LEU A 70 -18.45 8.86 5.32
N ASP A 71 -19.04 8.57 6.46
CA ASP A 71 -20.49 8.52 6.62
C ASP A 71 -21.05 9.82 7.17
N ALA A 72 -22.25 10.17 6.71
CA ALA A 72 -22.97 11.31 7.24
C ALA A 72 -23.40 11.04 8.69
N THR A 73 -22.99 11.91 9.61
CA THR A 73 -23.46 11.90 11.00
C THR A 73 -24.12 13.23 11.35
N PRO A 74 -24.89 13.33 12.45
CA PRO A 74 -25.42 14.61 12.93
C PRO A 74 -24.36 15.69 13.19
N ARG A 75 -23.09 15.30 13.33
CA ARG A 75 -21.94 16.20 13.57
C ARG A 75 -21.10 16.46 12.31
N GLY A 76 -21.61 16.05 11.15
CA GLY A 76 -20.89 16.09 9.87
C GLY A 76 -20.31 14.74 9.46
N PRO A 77 -19.64 14.66 8.30
CA PRO A 77 -19.06 13.41 7.81
C PRO A 77 -17.95 12.89 8.75
N MET A 78 -18.03 11.62 9.16
CA MET A 78 -17.04 10.98 10.04
C MET A 78 -16.49 9.69 9.40
N PRO A 79 -15.21 9.37 9.62
CA PRO A 79 -14.62 8.14 9.12
C PRO A 79 -15.07 6.92 9.94
N HIS A 80 -15.56 5.90 9.26
CA HIS A 80 -15.89 4.60 9.85
C HIS A 80 -15.11 3.47 9.18
N ILE A 81 -14.60 2.56 9.99
CA ILE A 81 -13.83 1.39 9.53
C ILE A 81 -14.72 0.15 9.61
N TYR A 82 -14.98 -0.47 8.47
CA TYR A 82 -15.92 -1.59 8.33
C TYR A 82 -15.22 -2.94 8.46
N GLY A 83 -14.74 -3.23 9.66
CA GLY A 83 -14.10 -4.51 9.99
C GLY A 83 -13.08 -4.36 11.12
N ALA A 84 -12.51 -5.49 11.53
CA ALA A 84 -11.47 -5.49 12.56
C ALA A 84 -10.20 -4.80 12.05
N VAL A 85 -9.57 -4.00 12.91
CA VAL A 85 -8.41 -3.16 12.58
C VAL A 85 -7.12 -3.92 12.88
N PRO A 86 -6.18 -4.06 11.93
CA PRO A 86 -4.88 -4.69 12.21
C PRO A 86 -4.08 -3.97 13.29
N ARG A 87 -3.45 -4.71 14.21
CA ARG A 87 -2.61 -4.14 15.29
C ARG A 87 -1.55 -3.20 14.77
N ASP A 88 -0.86 -3.59 13.71
CA ASP A 88 0.25 -2.85 13.11
C ASP A 88 -0.18 -1.56 12.39
N ALA A 89 -1.50 -1.35 12.23
CA ALA A 89 -2.07 -0.08 11.80
C ALA A 89 -2.28 0.89 12.98
N MET A 90 -2.31 0.40 14.23
CA MET A 90 -2.70 1.16 15.41
C MET A 90 -1.51 1.50 16.30
N ARG A 91 -1.50 2.73 16.82
CA ARG A 91 -0.59 3.15 17.89
C ARG A 91 -1.34 3.93 18.94
N GLU A 92 -1.11 3.57 20.19
CA GLU A 92 -1.69 4.27 21.32
C GLU A 92 -0.96 5.59 21.62
N LEU A 93 -1.71 6.63 21.94
CA LEU A 93 -1.26 7.94 22.39
C LEU A 93 -2.07 8.38 23.61
N SER A 94 -1.51 9.29 24.40
CA SER A 94 -2.34 10.08 25.33
C SER A 94 -3.29 10.98 24.53
N LEU A 95 -4.37 11.44 25.15
CA LEU A 95 -5.27 12.41 24.50
C LEU A 95 -4.51 13.70 24.15
N ALA A 96 -3.64 14.18 25.05
CA ALA A 96 -2.82 15.36 24.82
C ALA A 96 -1.88 15.19 23.60
N ASP A 97 -1.18 14.05 23.50
CA ASP A 97 -0.29 13.77 22.37
C ASP A 97 -1.06 13.62 21.05
N ALA A 98 -2.27 13.04 21.10
CA ALA A 98 -3.12 12.93 19.92
C ALA A 98 -3.65 14.28 19.44
N LEU A 99 -4.01 15.19 20.36
CA LEU A 99 -4.38 16.57 20.03
C LEU A 99 -3.20 17.38 19.47
N ALA A 100 -1.97 17.05 19.86
CA ALA A 100 -0.75 17.63 19.29
C ALA A 100 -0.27 16.93 18.01
N HIS A 101 -0.87 15.79 17.63
CA HIS A 101 -0.42 14.99 16.50
C HIS A 101 -0.73 15.67 15.17
N ALA A 102 0.17 15.56 14.19
CA ALA A 102 -0.09 16.03 12.84
C ALA A 102 -1.27 15.28 12.21
N ASP A 103 -2.13 15.98 11.49
CA ASP A 103 -3.33 15.38 10.88
C ASP A 103 -3.09 14.85 9.46
N VAL A 104 -1.83 14.74 9.05
CA VAL A 104 -1.43 14.22 7.74
C VAL A 104 -0.55 13.00 7.92
N VAL A 105 -0.85 11.95 7.17
CA VAL A 105 -0.03 10.76 7.08
C VAL A 105 1.14 11.04 6.14
N THR A 106 2.36 10.96 6.67
CA THR A 106 3.60 11.15 5.92
C THR A 106 4.56 9.97 6.10
N GLY A 107 5.59 9.93 5.28
CA GLY A 107 6.63 8.94 5.26
C GLY A 107 6.20 7.60 4.70
N GLY A 108 7.05 6.61 4.89
CA GLY A 108 6.79 5.23 4.52
C GLY A 108 7.90 4.65 3.63
N ARG A 109 7.95 3.32 3.58
CA ARG A 109 8.96 2.58 2.83
C ARG A 109 8.34 1.90 1.62
N VAL A 110 8.82 2.28 0.43
CA VAL A 110 8.47 1.66 -0.85
C VAL A 110 9.63 0.78 -1.28
N LEU A 111 9.43 -0.53 -1.28
CA LEU A 111 10.42 -1.50 -1.73
C LEU A 111 10.12 -1.93 -3.16
N PHE A 112 11.09 -1.73 -4.04
CA PHE A 112 11.05 -2.19 -5.42
C PHE A 112 11.84 -3.49 -5.54
N VAL A 113 11.18 -4.53 -6.04
CA VAL A 113 11.81 -5.82 -6.29
C VAL A 113 12.61 -5.75 -7.60
N ALA A 114 13.84 -6.24 -7.59
CA ALA A 114 14.68 -6.36 -8.78
C ALA A 114 15.17 -7.79 -8.94
N PHE A 115 15.24 -8.27 -10.18
CA PHE A 115 15.74 -9.60 -10.51
C PHE A 115 16.28 -9.65 -11.93
N ASP A 116 17.12 -10.63 -12.24
CA ASP A 116 17.67 -10.79 -13.58
C ASP A 116 16.57 -11.17 -14.59
N GLY A 117 16.67 -10.61 -15.81
CA GLY A 117 15.64 -10.79 -16.83
C GLY A 117 14.33 -10.03 -16.56
N MET A 118 14.31 -9.08 -15.62
CA MET A 118 13.20 -8.14 -15.48
C MET A 118 13.16 -7.15 -16.66
N THR A 119 11.98 -6.61 -16.94
CA THR A 119 11.84 -5.47 -17.84
C THR A 119 12.20 -4.20 -17.08
N TRP A 120 13.29 -3.54 -17.45
CA TRP A 120 13.80 -2.36 -16.72
C TRP A 120 12.78 -1.24 -16.59
N LEU A 121 12.01 -0.98 -17.65
CA LEU A 121 10.96 0.05 -17.62
C LEU A 121 9.85 -0.27 -16.61
N ASP A 122 9.59 -1.55 -16.31
CA ASP A 122 8.61 -1.93 -15.28
C ASP A 122 9.08 -1.51 -13.89
N LEU A 123 10.40 -1.52 -13.65
CA LEU A 123 11.00 -1.05 -12.41
C LEU A 123 11.09 0.47 -12.39
N VAL A 124 11.82 1.06 -13.34
CA VAL A 124 12.15 2.50 -13.30
C VAL A 124 10.95 3.38 -13.62
N GLY A 125 10.00 2.89 -14.43
CA GLY A 125 8.78 3.62 -14.77
C GLY A 125 7.85 3.82 -13.58
N VAL A 126 7.90 2.96 -12.56
CA VAL A 126 7.17 3.16 -11.30
C VAL A 126 8.05 3.93 -10.30
N LEU A 127 9.34 3.59 -10.22
CA LEU A 127 10.28 4.19 -9.27
C LEU A 127 10.43 5.70 -9.49
N ASP A 128 10.53 6.17 -10.72
CA ASP A 128 10.76 7.58 -11.01
C ASP A 128 9.59 8.47 -10.53
N PRO A 129 8.32 8.24 -10.91
CA PRO A 129 7.18 8.98 -10.34
C PRO A 129 7.08 8.92 -8.82
N VAL A 130 7.27 7.74 -8.21
CA VAL A 130 7.09 7.58 -6.75
C VAL A 130 8.21 8.26 -5.98
N SER A 131 9.46 8.14 -6.43
CA SER A 131 10.61 8.80 -5.79
C SER A 131 10.52 10.34 -5.83
N ARG A 132 9.79 10.89 -6.81
CA ARG A 132 9.52 12.34 -6.92
C ARG A 132 8.69 12.90 -5.78
N ILE A 133 7.92 12.08 -5.06
CA ILE A 133 7.26 12.50 -3.82
C ILE A 133 8.30 13.08 -2.84
N ALA A 134 9.42 12.37 -2.65
CA ALA A 134 10.48 12.82 -1.78
C ALA A 134 11.38 13.87 -2.44
N SER A 135 11.83 13.63 -3.68
CA SER A 135 12.82 14.50 -4.33
C SER A 135 12.27 15.89 -4.69
N MET A 136 10.96 16.03 -4.90
CA MET A 136 10.29 17.31 -5.12
C MET A 136 9.78 17.95 -3.81
N GLY A 137 10.05 17.33 -2.65
CA GLY A 137 9.70 17.86 -1.34
C GLY A 137 8.20 17.81 -1.00
N ILE A 138 7.42 16.97 -1.68
CA ILE A 138 6.00 16.75 -1.38
C ILE A 138 5.89 16.02 -0.04
N ASP A 139 6.70 14.97 0.13
CA ASP A 139 6.90 14.29 1.40
C ASP A 139 8.33 13.72 1.48
N ARG A 140 9.20 14.43 2.21
CA ARG A 140 10.62 14.10 2.31
C ARG A 140 10.92 12.85 3.15
N SER A 141 9.96 12.36 3.93
CA SER A 141 10.17 11.17 4.76
C SER A 141 9.80 9.86 4.04
N LEU A 142 9.28 9.92 2.80
CA LEU A 142 9.09 8.73 1.98
C LEU A 142 10.45 8.21 1.50
N VAL A 143 10.70 6.91 1.66
CA VAL A 143 11.94 6.25 1.23
C VAL A 143 11.61 5.22 0.16
N CYS A 144 12.32 5.30 -0.97
CA CYS A 144 12.30 4.28 -2.02
C CYS A 144 13.58 3.45 -1.95
N GLU A 145 13.44 2.12 -1.87
CA GLU A 145 14.54 1.17 -1.78
C GLU A 145 14.42 0.14 -2.89
N VAL A 146 15.54 -0.37 -3.40
CA VAL A 146 15.55 -1.49 -4.36
C VAL A 146 16.20 -2.69 -3.67
N ALA A 147 15.55 -3.85 -3.74
CA ALA A 147 16.08 -5.11 -3.22
C ALA A 147 16.03 -6.20 -4.27
N ARG A 148 17.05 -7.06 -4.24
CA ARG A 148 17.15 -8.20 -5.15
C ARG A 148 16.26 -9.33 -4.66
N ALA A 149 15.52 -9.94 -5.58
CA ALA A 149 14.81 -11.19 -5.33
C ALA A 149 15.76 -12.40 -5.37
N THR A 150 16.86 -12.31 -6.13
CA THR A 150 17.82 -13.41 -6.31
C THR A 150 19.27 -12.95 -6.14
N ALA A 151 20.19 -13.88 -5.91
CA ALA A 151 21.57 -13.58 -5.58
C ALA A 151 22.41 -13.18 -6.80
N GLU A 152 21.96 -13.58 -7.98
CA GLU A 152 22.62 -13.35 -9.26
C GLU A 152 22.74 -11.85 -9.57
N PRO A 153 23.79 -11.44 -10.31
CA PRO A 153 23.88 -10.08 -10.84
C PRO A 153 22.68 -9.76 -11.74
N ILE A 154 22.17 -8.54 -11.63
CA ILE A 154 21.07 -8.04 -12.46
C ILE A 154 21.67 -7.18 -13.55
N ALA A 155 21.69 -7.65 -14.79
CA ALA A 155 22.36 -6.95 -15.88
C ALA A 155 21.72 -7.18 -17.26
N LEU A 156 21.76 -6.15 -18.10
CA LEU A 156 21.57 -6.26 -19.55
C LEU A 156 22.92 -6.54 -20.21
N SER A 157 23.29 -7.81 -20.29
CA SER A 157 24.59 -8.23 -20.85
C SER A 157 24.85 -7.70 -22.26
N TRP A 158 23.79 -7.51 -23.08
CA TRP A 158 23.91 -7.03 -24.46
C TRP A 158 24.27 -5.55 -24.60
N CYS A 159 24.08 -4.72 -23.56
CA CYS A 159 24.45 -3.30 -23.57
C CYS A 159 25.30 -2.85 -22.38
N GLY A 160 25.62 -3.77 -21.45
CA GLY A 160 26.49 -3.50 -20.31
C GLY A 160 25.83 -2.71 -19.17
N LEU A 161 24.51 -2.50 -19.18
CA LEU A 161 23.80 -1.87 -18.06
C LEU A 161 23.64 -2.87 -16.91
N ALA A 162 23.98 -2.49 -15.68
CA ALA A 162 23.83 -3.33 -14.49
C ALA A 162 23.21 -2.56 -13.32
N LEU A 163 22.42 -3.25 -12.50
CA LEU A 163 21.83 -2.71 -11.27
C LEU A 163 22.59 -3.25 -10.07
N SER A 164 23.04 -2.33 -9.21
CA SER A 164 23.60 -2.69 -7.90
C SER A 164 22.57 -2.39 -6.82
N ALA A 165 22.14 -3.43 -6.11
CA ALA A 165 21.29 -3.33 -4.93
C ALA A 165 21.82 -4.31 -3.86
N PRO A 166 22.27 -3.81 -2.69
CA PRO A 166 22.97 -4.66 -1.73
C PRO A 166 22.05 -5.68 -1.05
N ALA A 167 20.81 -5.30 -0.75
CA ALA A 167 19.85 -6.14 -0.06
C ALA A 167 19.37 -7.29 -0.96
N LEU A 168 19.50 -8.53 -0.46
CA LEU A 168 18.87 -9.72 -1.02
C LEU A 168 17.73 -10.12 -0.11
N ARG A 169 16.49 -10.14 -0.64
CA ARG A 169 15.27 -10.58 0.06
C ARG A 169 15.21 -10.12 1.54
N PRO A 170 15.22 -8.80 1.81
CA PRO A 170 15.18 -8.28 3.18
C PRO A 170 13.87 -8.61 3.89
N ASP A 171 13.83 -8.41 5.22
CA ASP A 171 12.59 -8.43 5.98
C ASP A 171 11.59 -7.38 5.44
N LEU A 172 10.34 -7.82 5.26
CA LEU A 172 9.26 -7.05 4.66
C LEU A 172 8.31 -6.45 5.70
N SER A 173 8.46 -6.78 6.99
CA SER A 173 7.55 -6.33 8.07
C SER A 173 7.41 -4.80 8.16
N GLY A 174 8.51 -4.08 7.91
CA GLY A 174 8.57 -2.62 7.93
C GLY A 174 8.37 -1.95 6.57
N VAL A 175 7.95 -2.69 5.53
CA VAL A 175 7.68 -2.14 4.18
C VAL A 175 6.21 -1.77 4.08
N ASP A 176 5.90 -0.57 3.60
CA ASP A 176 4.52 -0.09 3.43
C ASP A 176 3.96 -0.38 2.04
N VAL A 177 4.83 -0.35 1.02
CA VAL A 177 4.47 -0.64 -0.37
C VAL A 177 5.52 -1.54 -1.01
N LEU A 178 5.08 -2.64 -1.64
CA LEU A 178 5.94 -3.53 -2.41
C LEU A 178 5.62 -3.41 -3.90
N VAL A 179 6.62 -3.14 -4.74
CA VAL A 179 6.45 -3.02 -6.19
C VAL A 179 7.19 -4.16 -6.90
N VAL A 180 6.45 -4.97 -7.66
CA VAL A 180 6.96 -6.16 -8.35
C VAL A 180 6.93 -5.96 -9.88
N PRO A 181 8.08 -5.81 -10.54
CA PRO A 181 8.13 -5.65 -12.00
C PRO A 181 7.89 -6.99 -12.71
N GLY A 182 7.64 -6.93 -14.02
CA GLY A 182 7.60 -8.10 -14.89
C GLY A 182 8.91 -8.34 -15.62
N GLY A 183 8.82 -9.15 -16.68
CA GLY A 183 9.94 -9.53 -17.53
C GLY A 183 10.06 -11.03 -17.70
N TYR A 184 10.98 -11.47 -18.56
CA TYR A 184 11.14 -12.90 -18.86
C TYR A 184 11.53 -13.72 -17.64
N GLY A 185 12.29 -13.14 -16.70
CA GLY A 185 12.72 -13.79 -15.45
C GLY A 185 11.55 -14.32 -14.61
N THR A 186 10.37 -13.67 -14.67
CA THR A 186 9.18 -14.09 -13.91
C THR A 186 8.78 -15.55 -14.15
N ARG A 187 9.05 -16.11 -15.34
CA ARG A 187 8.69 -17.51 -15.68
C ARG A 187 9.39 -18.54 -14.81
N ALA A 188 10.65 -18.30 -14.47
CA ALA A 188 11.40 -19.17 -13.57
C ALA A 188 11.04 -18.86 -12.11
N LEU A 189 10.96 -17.57 -11.76
CA LEU A 189 10.73 -17.12 -10.39
C LEU A 189 9.36 -17.49 -9.81
N GLU A 190 8.35 -17.66 -10.65
CA GLU A 190 7.02 -18.13 -10.20
C GLU A 190 7.06 -19.55 -9.61
N ARG A 191 8.08 -20.33 -9.99
CA ARG A 191 8.33 -21.69 -9.50
C ARG A 191 9.45 -21.74 -8.45
N ASP A 192 10.07 -20.60 -8.15
CA ASP A 192 11.14 -20.49 -7.16
C ASP A 192 10.52 -20.35 -5.77
N ALA A 193 10.71 -21.38 -4.94
CA ALA A 193 10.12 -21.44 -3.61
C ALA A 193 10.66 -20.36 -2.67
N ASP A 194 11.90 -19.93 -2.83
CA ASP A 194 12.52 -18.90 -1.99
C ASP A 194 11.95 -17.52 -2.31
N VAL A 195 11.82 -17.21 -3.60
CA VAL A 195 11.26 -15.92 -4.05
C VAL A 195 9.77 -15.84 -3.74
N VAL A 196 9.00 -16.88 -4.07
CA VAL A 196 7.56 -16.91 -3.77
C VAL A 196 7.32 -16.91 -2.26
N GLY A 197 8.13 -17.66 -1.50
CA GLY A 197 8.09 -17.68 -0.04
C GLY A 197 8.35 -16.29 0.55
N TRP A 198 9.39 -15.61 0.08
CA TRP A 198 9.72 -14.24 0.51
C TRP A 198 8.60 -13.24 0.20
N LEU A 199 8.06 -13.25 -1.02
CA LEU A 199 6.95 -12.36 -1.39
C LEU A 199 5.68 -12.64 -0.55
N ARG A 200 5.46 -13.89 -0.15
CA ARG A 200 4.34 -14.28 0.72
C ARG A 200 4.45 -13.73 2.14
N LEU A 201 5.65 -13.38 2.61
CA LEU A 201 5.87 -12.76 3.92
C LEU A 201 5.42 -11.29 3.95
N PHE A 202 5.15 -10.67 2.81
CA PHE A 202 4.65 -9.29 2.78
C PHE A 202 3.27 -9.19 3.44
N PRO A 203 3.08 -8.30 4.43
CA PRO A 203 1.83 -8.23 5.19
C PRO A 203 0.59 -8.03 4.30
N ALA A 204 -0.46 -8.79 4.57
CA ALA A 204 -1.65 -8.81 3.72
C ALA A 204 -2.42 -7.48 3.68
N ASN A 205 -2.24 -6.66 4.71
CA ASN A 205 -2.81 -5.33 4.87
C ASN A 205 -1.91 -4.20 4.38
N ARG A 206 -0.88 -4.53 3.58
CA ARG A 206 -0.02 -3.57 2.91
C ARG A 206 -0.18 -3.62 1.40
N LEU A 207 0.15 -2.50 0.78
CA LEU A 207 -0.07 -2.28 -0.63
C LEU A 207 0.97 -3.04 -1.44
N VAL A 208 0.52 -4.02 -2.23
CA VAL A 208 1.36 -4.65 -3.25
C VAL A 208 0.94 -4.15 -4.63
N ALA A 209 1.91 -3.64 -5.38
CA ALA A 209 1.74 -3.16 -6.74
C ALA A 209 2.57 -4.04 -7.70
N SER A 210 2.07 -4.28 -8.90
CA SER A 210 2.84 -5.00 -9.92
C SER A 210 2.61 -4.46 -11.33
N VAL A 211 3.59 -4.68 -12.19
CA VAL A 211 3.55 -4.32 -13.61
C VAL A 211 3.77 -5.57 -14.45
N CYS A 212 3.12 -5.64 -15.62
CA CYS A 212 3.38 -6.69 -16.62
C CYS A 212 3.23 -8.07 -15.96
N THR A 213 4.16 -8.99 -16.20
CA THR A 213 4.13 -10.35 -15.63
C THR A 213 4.47 -10.41 -14.13
N GLY A 214 4.80 -9.29 -13.48
CA GLY A 214 4.97 -9.22 -12.03
C GLY A 214 3.69 -9.61 -11.27
N ALA A 215 2.52 -9.39 -11.88
CA ALA A 215 1.24 -9.84 -11.36
C ALA A 215 1.19 -11.36 -11.12
N LEU A 216 1.89 -12.16 -11.93
CA LEU A 216 1.95 -13.62 -11.78
C LEU A 216 2.78 -14.04 -10.56
N LEU A 217 3.87 -13.32 -10.26
CA LEU A 217 4.63 -13.54 -9.03
C LEU A 217 3.80 -13.18 -7.78
N VAL A 218 3.08 -12.07 -7.85
CA VAL A 218 2.12 -11.65 -6.81
C VAL A 218 0.99 -12.68 -6.67
N GLY A 219 0.58 -13.30 -7.78
CA GLY A 219 -0.36 -14.42 -7.83
C GLY A 219 0.16 -15.69 -7.15
N ALA A 220 1.40 -16.09 -7.43
CA ALA A 220 2.06 -17.22 -6.78
C ALA A 220 2.26 -17.01 -5.27
N ALA A 221 2.47 -15.76 -4.84
CA ALA A 221 2.46 -15.38 -3.43
C ALA A 221 1.07 -15.43 -2.78
N GLY A 222 0.00 -15.60 -3.56
CA GLY A 222 -1.38 -15.80 -3.09
C GLY A 222 -2.24 -14.54 -3.03
N ARG A 223 -1.78 -13.42 -3.59
CA ARG A 223 -2.44 -12.11 -3.42
C ARG A 223 -3.58 -11.84 -4.41
N LEU A 224 -3.68 -12.62 -5.49
CA LEU A 224 -4.64 -12.37 -6.59
C LEU A 224 -6.02 -13.03 -6.42
N ARG A 225 -6.17 -13.98 -5.48
CA ARG A 225 -7.38 -14.80 -5.37
C ARG A 225 -8.63 -13.95 -5.13
N GLY A 226 -9.63 -14.11 -5.99
CA GLY A 226 -10.92 -13.41 -5.89
C GLY A 226 -10.85 -11.93 -6.25
N LYS A 227 -9.74 -11.45 -6.81
CA LYS A 227 -9.53 -10.05 -7.19
C LYS A 227 -9.59 -9.86 -8.70
N ARG A 228 -9.90 -8.65 -9.13
CA ARG A 228 -9.64 -8.25 -10.52
C ARG A 228 -8.18 -7.91 -10.69
N ALA A 229 -7.61 -8.26 -11.83
CA ALA A 229 -6.22 -7.96 -12.14
C ALA A 229 -6.00 -7.73 -13.63
N VAL A 230 -4.88 -7.06 -13.94
CA VAL A 230 -4.33 -6.91 -15.28
C VAL A 230 -2.86 -7.33 -15.26
N THR A 231 -2.37 -7.89 -16.37
CA THR A 231 -0.96 -8.24 -16.58
C THR A 231 -0.56 -7.91 -18.02
N HIS A 232 0.61 -8.36 -18.47
CA HIS A 232 0.97 -8.25 -19.89
C HIS A 232 -0.10 -8.91 -20.77
N HIS A 233 -0.43 -8.30 -21.91
CA HIS A 233 -1.54 -8.78 -22.75
C HIS A 233 -1.35 -10.25 -23.17
N SER A 234 -0.11 -10.69 -23.39
CA SER A 234 0.20 -12.07 -23.82
C SER A 234 0.06 -13.11 -22.71
N GLU A 235 -0.04 -12.69 -21.45
CA GLU A 235 -0.08 -13.57 -20.27
C GLU A 235 -1.41 -13.41 -19.50
N MET A 236 -2.36 -12.63 -20.05
CA MET A 236 -3.64 -12.29 -19.40
C MET A 236 -4.43 -13.51 -18.93
N ALA A 237 -4.46 -14.58 -19.75
CA ALA A 237 -5.18 -15.81 -19.44
C ALA A 237 -4.66 -16.50 -18.18
N ARG A 238 -3.38 -16.31 -17.83
CA ARG A 238 -2.75 -16.97 -16.68
C ARG A 238 -3.15 -16.39 -15.34
N LEU A 239 -3.77 -15.21 -15.31
CA LEU A 239 -4.34 -14.65 -14.07
C LEU A 239 -5.37 -15.62 -13.43
N ALA A 240 -6.08 -16.39 -14.26
CA ALA A 240 -7.03 -17.40 -13.78
C ALA A 240 -6.35 -18.54 -12.99
N GLU A 241 -5.08 -18.86 -13.27
CA GLU A 241 -4.29 -19.85 -12.55
C GLU A 241 -4.10 -19.46 -11.06
N HIS A 242 -4.16 -18.15 -10.78
CA HIS A 242 -4.07 -17.59 -9.42
C HIS A 242 -5.42 -17.14 -8.85
N GLY A 243 -6.53 -17.51 -9.51
CA GLY A 243 -7.88 -17.19 -9.07
C GLY A 243 -8.27 -15.70 -9.23
N ALA A 244 -7.56 -14.95 -10.08
CA ALA A 244 -7.94 -13.58 -10.43
C ALA A 244 -8.88 -13.54 -11.65
N THR A 245 -9.72 -12.51 -11.69
CA THR A 245 -10.52 -12.16 -12.86
C THR A 245 -9.74 -11.15 -13.72
N ALA A 246 -9.40 -11.55 -14.95
CA ALA A 246 -8.68 -10.68 -15.87
C ALA A 246 -9.51 -9.45 -16.27
N THR A 247 -8.83 -8.30 -16.42
CA THR A 247 -9.43 -7.04 -16.92
C THR A 247 -8.71 -6.58 -18.20
N PRO A 248 -9.02 -7.16 -19.37
CA PRO A 248 -8.37 -6.80 -20.62
C PRO A 248 -8.54 -5.32 -20.97
N GLY A 249 -7.49 -4.70 -21.49
CA GLY A 249 -7.51 -3.29 -21.93
C GLY A 249 -7.32 -2.26 -20.82
N ALA A 250 -7.44 -2.63 -19.54
CA ALA A 250 -7.07 -1.76 -18.44
C ALA A 250 -5.55 -1.48 -18.46
N ARG A 251 -5.14 -0.26 -18.09
CA ARG A 251 -3.72 0.05 -17.84
C ARG A 251 -3.33 -0.20 -16.38
N VAL A 252 -4.23 0.13 -15.46
CA VAL A 252 -4.12 -0.07 -14.02
C VAL A 252 -5.45 -0.61 -13.49
N VAL A 253 -5.40 -1.59 -12.60
CA VAL A 253 -6.54 -2.13 -11.85
C VAL A 253 -6.21 -2.02 -10.36
N ASP A 254 -7.05 -1.30 -9.62
CA ASP A 254 -6.91 -1.08 -8.18
C ASP A 254 -8.01 -1.83 -7.42
N GLU A 255 -7.59 -2.71 -6.51
CA GLU A 255 -8.42 -3.54 -5.64
C GLU A 255 -8.07 -3.30 -4.16
N GLY A 256 -7.71 -2.05 -3.81
CA GLY A 256 -7.40 -1.63 -2.44
C GLY A 256 -5.93 -1.86 -2.10
N GLN A 257 -5.61 -2.97 -1.44
CA GLN A 257 -4.23 -3.34 -1.07
C GLN A 257 -3.49 -4.13 -2.16
N LEU A 258 -4.12 -4.31 -3.31
CA LEU A 258 -3.55 -4.90 -4.51
C LEU A 258 -3.77 -3.95 -5.68
N ILE A 259 -2.70 -3.57 -6.36
CA ILE A 259 -2.77 -2.80 -7.61
C ILE A 259 -1.96 -3.56 -8.67
N THR A 260 -2.55 -3.77 -9.83
CA THR A 260 -1.87 -4.43 -10.95
C THR A 260 -1.92 -3.53 -12.17
N ALA A 261 -0.86 -3.55 -12.97
CA ALA A 261 -0.75 -2.77 -14.19
C ALA A 261 -0.34 -3.65 -15.37
N GLY A 262 -0.75 -3.23 -16.56
CA GLY A 262 -0.48 -3.92 -17.81
C GLY A 262 1.00 -3.91 -18.21
N GLY A 263 1.28 -4.17 -19.48
CA GLY A 263 2.66 -4.29 -19.97
C GLY A 263 3.42 -2.96 -20.03
N VAL A 264 4.68 -3.00 -19.62
CA VAL A 264 5.78 -2.07 -20.00
C VAL A 264 5.50 -0.59 -19.73
N THR A 265 4.81 0.10 -20.63
CA THR A 265 4.53 1.54 -20.47
C THR A 265 3.49 1.82 -19.39
N CYS A 266 2.69 0.81 -19.00
CA CYS A 266 1.76 0.92 -17.88
C CYS A 266 2.47 1.18 -16.54
N ALA A 267 3.79 0.99 -16.47
CA ALA A 267 4.62 1.34 -15.31
C ALA A 267 4.50 2.82 -14.93
N LEU A 268 4.45 3.73 -15.92
CA LEU A 268 4.33 5.17 -15.68
C LEU A 268 2.95 5.53 -15.12
N ASP A 269 1.89 4.93 -15.67
CA ASP A 269 0.53 5.14 -15.15
C ASP A 269 0.39 4.60 -13.74
N LEU A 270 0.97 3.42 -13.46
CA LEU A 270 1.01 2.87 -12.11
C LEU A 270 1.80 3.79 -11.16
N GLY A 271 2.95 4.30 -11.58
CA GLY A 271 3.74 5.23 -10.78
C GLY A 271 2.94 6.48 -10.40
N LEU A 272 2.27 7.12 -11.37
CA LEU A 272 1.40 8.28 -11.09
C LEU A 272 0.19 7.92 -10.23
N HIS A 273 -0.40 6.75 -10.44
CA HIS A 273 -1.49 6.25 -9.60
C HIS A 273 -1.04 6.03 -8.16
N LEU A 274 0.16 5.49 -7.94
CA LEU A 274 0.77 5.35 -6.62
C LEU A 274 1.09 6.72 -6.00
N VAL A 275 1.52 7.71 -6.77
CA VAL A 275 1.69 9.09 -6.27
C VAL A 275 0.37 9.65 -5.74
N GLU A 276 -0.73 9.45 -6.46
CA GLU A 276 -2.05 9.87 -5.98
C GLU A 276 -2.46 9.11 -4.71
N ARG A 277 -2.25 7.79 -4.67
CA ARG A 277 -2.55 6.96 -3.49
C ARG A 277 -1.73 7.37 -2.27
N LEU A 278 -0.47 7.77 -2.45
CA LEU A 278 0.48 8.03 -1.36
C LEU A 278 0.57 9.50 -0.96
N ALA A 279 0.24 10.44 -1.84
CA ALA A 279 0.39 11.88 -1.60
C ALA A 279 -0.78 12.73 -2.12
N GLY A 280 -1.81 12.11 -2.68
CA GLY A 280 -3.03 12.77 -3.15
C GLY A 280 -2.97 13.30 -4.58
N ALA A 281 -4.14 13.65 -5.12
CA ALA A 281 -4.30 14.08 -6.52
C ALA A 281 -3.43 15.29 -6.90
N ARG A 282 -3.25 16.25 -5.98
CA ARG A 282 -2.37 17.42 -6.22
C ARG A 282 -0.91 16.99 -6.45
N ALA A 283 -0.41 16.05 -5.64
CA ALA A 283 0.93 15.52 -5.80
C ALA A 283 1.08 14.83 -7.16
N ARG A 284 0.09 14.01 -7.55
CA ARG A 284 0.06 13.36 -8.87
C ARG A 284 0.15 14.39 -10.00
N SER A 285 -0.67 15.44 -9.99
CA SER A 285 -0.64 16.47 -11.04
C SER A 285 0.70 17.21 -11.10
N VAL A 286 1.30 17.52 -9.95
CA VAL A 286 2.61 18.19 -9.88
C VAL A 286 3.72 17.28 -10.44
N VAL A 287 3.75 16.01 -10.03
CA VAL A 287 4.73 15.03 -10.52
C VAL A 287 4.54 14.79 -12.01
N ALA A 288 3.31 14.59 -12.45
CA ALA A 288 3.00 14.34 -13.86
C ALA A 288 3.38 15.51 -14.76
N ALA A 289 3.10 16.75 -14.33
CA ALA A 289 3.51 17.95 -15.05
C ALA A 289 5.03 18.07 -15.15
N GLN A 290 5.75 17.76 -14.06
CA GLN A 290 7.21 17.76 -14.07
C GLN A 290 7.79 16.67 -14.99
N MET A 291 7.11 15.53 -15.10
CA MET A 291 7.48 14.44 -16.01
C MET A 291 6.98 14.62 -17.44
N GLU A 292 6.31 15.74 -17.75
CA GLU A 292 5.68 16.03 -19.05
C GLU A 292 4.70 14.93 -19.51
N MET A 293 4.03 14.29 -18.55
CA MET A 293 3.07 13.23 -18.83
C MET A 293 1.78 13.83 -19.41
N PRO A 294 1.34 13.41 -20.61
CA PRO A 294 0.16 13.97 -21.26
C PRO A 294 -1.13 13.56 -20.54
N GLY A 295 -2.06 14.51 -20.41
CA GLY A 295 -3.42 14.24 -19.92
C GLY A 295 -3.53 13.91 -18.43
N ALA A 296 -2.53 14.30 -17.63
CA ALA A 296 -2.47 14.03 -16.20
C ALA A 296 -2.93 15.21 -15.32
#